data_AF-A0AAE3Y725-F1
#
_entry.id   AF-A0AAE3Y725-F1
#
_cell.length_a   1.000
_cell.length_b   1.000
_cell.length_c   1.000
_cell.angle_alpha   90.00
_cell.angle_beta   90.00
_cell.angle_gamma   90.00
#
_symmetry.space_group_name_H-M   'P 1'
#
loop_
_entity.id
_entity.type
_entity.pdbx_description
1 polymer ?
#
loop_
_entity_poly.entity_id
_entity_poly.type
_entity_poly.pdbx_seq_one_letter_code
_entity_poly.pdbx_strand_id
1 'polypeptide(L)'
;MEYYLEVRFLDRNYNASVHFATTFPTSTEANADQFFNELISALERRKVDILTSSYFRIDNDPKLKIQTLESHESYLKRSTAHIQIDRYDIEDPDQNMSVTENLLQKFYADKKPIAEYTGTVNTPVIVRDKQRGDDIRNDFYYFTLEHLSPINSN
;
A
#
# COMPACT_ATOMS: atom_id res chain seq x y z
N MET A 1 13.66 -8.62 -9.27
CA MET A 1 12.44 -9.43 -9.31
C MET A 1 11.26 -8.48 -9.43
N GLU A 2 10.27 -8.82 -10.23
CA GLU A 2 9.07 -7.99 -10.43
C GLU A 2 7.83 -8.73 -9.93
N TYR A 3 7.04 -8.04 -9.12
CA TYR A 3 5.83 -8.55 -8.49
C TYR A 3 4.63 -7.72 -8.90
N TYR A 4 3.47 -8.36 -8.92
CA TYR A 4 2.17 -7.71 -8.98
C TYR A 4 1.47 -7.92 -7.65
N LEU A 5 0.83 -6.88 -7.13
CA LEU A 5 -0.03 -6.96 -5.96
C LEU A 5 -1.43 -6.46 -6.30
N GLU A 6 -2.42 -7.07 -5.66
CA GLU A 6 -3.81 -6.66 -5.67
C GLU A 6 -4.36 -6.72 -4.24
N VAL A 7 -4.97 -5.63 -3.80
CA VAL A 7 -5.69 -5.52 -2.54
C VAL A 7 -7.06 -4.91 -2.78
N ARG A 8 -8.09 -5.51 -2.18
CA ARG A 8 -9.45 -4.95 -2.16
C ARG A 8 -9.87 -4.77 -0.72
N PHE A 9 -10.39 -3.60 -0.40
CA PHE A 9 -10.81 -3.27 0.94
C PHE A 9 -12.02 -2.33 0.95
N LEU A 10 -12.68 -2.24 2.10
CA LEU A 10 -13.74 -1.27 2.34
C LEU A 10 -13.22 -0.13 3.19
N ASP A 11 -13.34 1.10 2.68
CA ASP A 11 -13.15 2.31 3.47
C ASP A 11 -14.48 2.74 4.08
N ARG A 12 -14.58 2.60 5.41
CA ARG A 12 -15.78 2.95 6.16
C ARG A 12 -16.06 4.45 6.19
N ASN A 13 -15.03 5.29 6.06
CA ASN A 13 -15.20 6.75 6.12
C ASN A 13 -15.99 7.28 4.92
N TYR A 14 -15.79 6.67 3.76
CA TYR A 14 -16.48 7.02 2.51
C TYR A 14 -17.55 6.00 2.12
N ASN A 15 -17.77 4.96 2.93
CA ASN A 15 -18.61 3.80 2.58
C ASN A 15 -18.29 3.26 1.17
N ALA A 16 -16.99 3.10 0.89
CA ALA A 16 -16.49 2.81 -0.45
C ALA A 16 -15.80 1.43 -0.51
N SER A 17 -15.96 0.76 -1.65
CA SER A 17 -15.13 -0.38 -2.04
C SER A 17 -13.96 0.13 -2.87
N VAL A 18 -12.74 -0.22 -2.46
CA VAL A 18 -11.50 0.20 -3.10
C VAL A 18 -10.81 -1.02 -3.67
N HIS A 19 -10.38 -0.93 -4.93
CA HIS A 19 -9.51 -1.90 -5.56
C HIS A 19 -8.19 -1.19 -5.86
N PHE A 20 -7.14 -1.65 -5.19
CA PHE A 20 -5.76 -1.22 -5.30
C PHE A 20 -4.94 -2.31 -5.97
N ALA A 21 -4.30 -2.00 -7.10
CA ALA A 21 -3.41 -2.90 -7.78
C ALA A 21 -2.22 -2.15 -8.35
N THR A 22 -1.03 -2.74 -8.25
CA THR A 22 0.21 -2.16 -8.80
C THR A 22 1.26 -3.24 -9.03
N THR A 23 2.25 -2.93 -9.86
CA THR A 23 3.51 -3.68 -9.89
C THR A 23 4.56 -3.00 -9.02
N PHE A 24 5.55 -3.77 -8.56
CA PHE A 24 6.70 -3.25 -7.83
C PHE A 24 7.95 -4.14 -8.02
N PRO A 25 9.15 -3.54 -8.12
CA PRO A 25 10.40 -4.27 -8.18
C PRO A 25 11.01 -4.51 -6.80
N THR A 26 11.62 -5.68 -6.59
CA THR A 26 12.44 -5.99 -5.40
C THR A 26 13.69 -6.79 -5.76
N SER A 27 14.70 -6.75 -4.89
CA SER A 27 15.94 -7.52 -5.06
C SER A 27 15.77 -8.99 -4.66
N THR A 28 14.95 -9.27 -3.66
CA THR A 28 14.71 -10.60 -3.07
C THR A 28 13.22 -10.82 -2.82
N GLU A 29 12.84 -12.09 -2.65
CA GLU A 29 11.49 -12.47 -2.22
C GLU A 29 11.18 -11.95 -0.82
N ALA A 30 12.12 -12.10 0.14
CA ALA A 30 11.97 -11.55 1.48
C ALA A 30 11.65 -10.05 1.51
N ASN A 31 12.27 -9.26 0.61
CA ASN A 31 11.96 -7.83 0.50
C ASN A 31 10.54 -7.59 -0.06
N ALA A 32 10.04 -8.48 -0.92
CA ALA A 32 8.66 -8.41 -1.43
C ALA A 32 7.64 -8.77 -0.34
N ASP A 33 7.89 -9.84 0.41
CA ASP A 33 7.09 -10.25 1.56
C ASP A 33 6.99 -9.12 2.57
N GLN A 34 8.14 -8.50 2.88
CA GLN A 34 8.22 -7.39 3.81
C GLN A 34 7.42 -6.17 3.33
N PHE A 35 7.59 -5.76 2.07
CA PHE A 35 6.83 -4.65 1.49
C PHE A 35 5.32 -4.92 1.51
N PHE A 36 4.90 -6.13 1.13
CA PHE A 36 3.48 -6.49 1.14
C PHE A 36 2.92 -6.50 2.57
N ASN A 37 3.61 -7.12 3.52
CA ASN A 37 3.16 -7.19 4.91
C ASN A 37 3.10 -5.81 5.57
N GLU A 38 4.04 -4.91 5.26
CA GLU A 38 3.95 -3.51 5.66
C GLU A 38 2.65 -2.92 5.13
N LEU A 39 2.42 -2.98 3.81
CA LEU A 39 1.26 -2.34 3.18
C LEU A 39 -0.06 -2.81 3.82
N ILE A 40 -0.16 -4.11 4.13
CA ILE A 40 -1.31 -4.67 4.84
C ILE A 40 -1.42 -4.06 6.24
N SER A 41 -0.32 -3.99 6.99
CA SER A 41 -0.28 -3.35 8.30
C SER A 41 -0.69 -1.86 8.22
N ALA A 42 -0.25 -1.14 7.19
CA ALA A 42 -0.64 0.26 6.94
C ALA A 42 -2.15 0.41 6.72
N LEU A 43 -2.75 -0.49 5.94
CA LEU A 43 -4.21 -0.52 5.74
C LEU A 43 -4.94 -0.84 7.04
N GLU A 44 -4.44 -1.78 7.84
CA GLU A 44 -5.00 -2.12 9.15
C GLU A 44 -4.93 -0.94 10.14
N ARG A 45 -3.82 -0.20 10.17
CA ARG A 45 -3.70 1.05 10.95
C ARG A 45 -4.75 2.09 10.53
N ARG A 46 -5.12 2.13 9.25
CA ARG A 46 -6.22 2.96 8.72
C ARG A 46 -7.62 2.40 9.00
N LYS A 47 -7.73 1.23 9.65
CA LYS A 47 -8.98 0.58 10.07
C LYS A 47 -9.95 0.30 8.91
N VAL A 48 -9.40 -0.06 7.75
CA VAL A 48 -10.21 -0.53 6.61
C VAL A 48 -10.55 -2.02 6.76
N ASP A 49 -11.62 -2.47 6.12
CA ASP A 49 -11.93 -3.90 6.07
C ASP A 49 -11.30 -4.53 4.82
N ILE A 50 -10.16 -5.22 4.98
CA ILE A 50 -9.52 -5.92 3.87
C ILE A 50 -10.37 -7.14 3.47
N LEU A 51 -10.80 -7.19 2.21
CA LEU A 51 -11.60 -8.27 1.65
C LEU A 51 -10.72 -9.35 1.02
N THR A 52 -9.74 -8.92 0.24
CA THR A 52 -8.77 -9.81 -0.42
C THR A 52 -7.44 -9.09 -0.54
N SER A 53 -6.35 -9.81 -0.35
CA SER A 53 -5.00 -9.29 -0.55
C SER A 53 -4.10 -10.39 -1.07
N SER A 54 -3.40 -10.14 -2.17
CA SER A 54 -2.46 -11.10 -2.74
C SER A 54 -1.36 -10.38 -3.50
N TYR A 55 -0.19 -10.99 -3.55
CA TYR A 55 0.88 -10.60 -4.46
C TYR A 55 1.57 -11.86 -5.00
N PHE A 56 2.13 -11.76 -6.18
CA PHE A 56 2.87 -12.86 -6.81
C PHE A 56 3.92 -12.32 -7.78
N ARG A 57 4.98 -13.12 -7.97
CA ARG A 57 6.07 -12.81 -8.90
C ARG A 57 5.59 -12.98 -10.33
N ILE A 58 5.88 -12.00 -11.18
CA ILE A 58 5.40 -11.97 -12.59
C ILE A 58 6.52 -12.12 -13.61
N ASP A 59 7.78 -11.94 -13.25
CA ASP A 59 8.92 -12.00 -14.20
C ASP A 59 9.51 -13.41 -14.40
N ASN A 60 8.94 -14.44 -13.77
CA ASN A 60 9.38 -15.83 -13.92
C ASN A 60 8.83 -16.53 -15.18
N ASP A 61 7.69 -16.05 -15.71
CA ASP A 61 7.06 -16.55 -16.95
C ASP A 61 6.69 -15.36 -17.86
N PRO A 62 7.27 -15.24 -19.07
CA PRO A 62 6.95 -14.18 -20.01
C PRO A 62 5.46 -14.05 -20.37
N LYS A 63 4.72 -15.17 -20.46
CA LYS A 63 3.28 -15.15 -20.76
C LYS A 63 2.49 -14.59 -19.59
N LEU A 64 2.81 -15.02 -18.38
CA LEU A 64 2.21 -14.49 -17.14
C LEU A 64 2.45 -12.99 -17.03
N LYS A 65 3.69 -12.54 -17.28
CA LYS A 65 4.05 -11.12 -17.26
C LYS A 65 3.17 -10.30 -18.20
N ILE A 66 3.09 -10.70 -19.48
CA ILE A 66 2.31 -9.98 -20.49
C ILE A 66 0.83 -9.90 -20.08
N GLN A 67 0.22 -11.03 -19.71
CA GLN A 67 -1.19 -11.08 -19.32
C GLN A 67 -1.49 -10.23 -18.08
N THR A 68 -0.59 -10.23 -17.11
CA THR A 68 -0.73 -9.44 -15.89
C THR A 68 -0.63 -7.95 -16.20
N LEU A 69 0.33 -7.54 -17.03
CA LEU A 69 0.49 -6.14 -17.44
C LEU A 69 -0.69 -5.65 -18.30
N GLU A 70 -1.23 -6.46 -19.21
CA GLU A 70 -2.43 -6.11 -19.98
C GLU A 70 -3.67 -5.93 -19.08
N SER A 71 -3.80 -6.79 -18.06
CA SER A 71 -4.85 -6.69 -17.05
C SER A 71 -4.67 -5.44 -16.19
N HIS A 72 -3.43 -5.11 -15.81
CA HIS A 72 -3.10 -3.91 -15.05
C HIS A 72 -3.37 -2.64 -15.85
N GLU A 73 -3.04 -2.59 -17.13
CA GLU A 73 -3.39 -1.48 -18.03
C GLU A 73 -4.91 -1.27 -18.11
N SER A 74 -5.67 -2.35 -18.16
CA SER A 74 -7.14 -2.29 -18.12
C SER A 74 -7.67 -1.78 -16.79
N TYR A 75 -7.00 -2.12 -15.68
CA TYR A 75 -7.27 -1.58 -14.36
C TYR A 75 -6.99 -0.07 -14.30
N LEU A 76 -5.82 0.38 -14.77
CA LEU A 76 -5.42 1.80 -14.75
C LEU A 76 -6.39 2.67 -15.55
N LYS A 77 -6.86 2.19 -16.70
CA LYS A 77 -7.89 2.88 -17.51
C LYS A 77 -9.23 3.06 -16.78
N ARG A 78 -9.50 2.24 -15.76
CA ARG A 78 -10.71 2.26 -14.96
C ARG A 78 -10.53 2.91 -13.59
N SER A 79 -9.30 3.28 -13.21
CA SER A 79 -9.03 3.95 -11.95
C SER A 79 -9.75 5.30 -11.89
N THR A 80 -10.38 5.57 -10.76
CA THR A 80 -11.24 6.75 -10.56
C THR A 80 -10.66 7.71 -9.53
N ALA A 81 -9.78 7.22 -8.67
CA ALA A 81 -9.08 8.01 -7.67
C ALA A 81 -7.62 7.59 -7.50
N HIS A 82 -6.91 8.19 -6.55
CA HIS A 82 -5.59 7.81 -6.09
C HIS A 82 -5.60 7.61 -4.57
N ILE A 83 -4.73 6.72 -4.09
CA ILE A 83 -4.31 6.71 -2.70
C ILE A 83 -2.91 7.30 -2.61
N GLN A 84 -2.66 8.08 -1.57
CA GLN A 84 -1.35 8.64 -1.28
C GLN A 84 -0.61 7.71 -0.31
N ILE A 85 0.59 7.29 -0.66
CA ILE A 85 1.44 6.45 0.19
C ILE A 85 2.68 7.27 0.55
N ASP A 86 2.73 7.72 1.79
CA ASP A 86 3.86 8.46 2.36
C ASP A 86 4.83 7.47 2.97
N ARG A 87 6.09 7.51 2.53
CA ARG A 87 7.11 6.54 2.90
C ARG A 87 8.04 7.11 3.96
N TYR A 88 8.26 6.33 5.00
CA TYR A 88 9.12 6.68 6.12
C TYR A 88 10.11 5.58 6.40
N ASP A 89 11.37 5.94 6.48
CA ASP A 89 12.43 5.07 6.94
C ASP A 89 12.64 5.30 8.45
N ILE A 90 12.47 4.24 9.24
CA ILE A 90 12.54 4.26 10.71
C ILE A 90 13.45 3.13 11.16
N GLU A 91 14.35 3.36 12.12
CA GLU A 91 15.16 2.27 12.70
C GLU A 91 14.24 1.32 13.50
N ASP A 92 14.15 0.03 13.15
CA ASP A 92 13.32 -0.97 13.85
C ASP A 92 11.89 -0.48 14.18
N PRO A 93 11.02 -0.30 13.15
CA PRO A 93 9.65 0.16 13.33
C PRO A 93 8.72 -0.97 13.80
N ASP A 94 7.85 -0.66 14.75
CA ASP A 94 6.67 -1.48 15.04
C ASP A 94 5.62 -1.22 13.95
N GLN A 95 5.36 -2.25 13.15
CA GLN A 95 4.42 -2.21 12.03
C GLN A 95 2.95 -2.07 12.47
N ASN A 96 2.64 -2.23 13.75
CA ASN A 96 1.28 -2.00 14.24
C ASN A 96 1.03 -0.55 14.65
N MET A 97 2.07 0.28 14.63
CA MET A 97 2.05 1.67 15.08
C MET A 97 2.22 2.63 13.91
N SER A 98 1.63 3.81 14.01
CA SER A 98 1.90 4.94 13.10
C SER A 98 3.34 5.44 13.22
N VAL A 99 3.76 6.32 12.31
CA VAL A 99 5.05 7.02 12.42
C VAL A 99 5.14 7.71 13.79
N THR A 100 4.11 8.45 14.17
CA THR A 100 4.11 9.24 15.41
C THR A 100 4.21 8.34 16.65
N GLU A 101 3.47 7.24 16.68
CA GLU A 101 3.52 6.28 17.78
C GLU A 101 4.91 5.61 17.90
N ASN A 102 5.51 5.23 16.77
CA ASN A 102 6.88 4.73 16.73
C ASN A 102 7.88 5.73 17.32
N LEU A 103 7.78 7.01 16.94
CA LEU A 103 8.67 8.07 17.43
C LEU A 103 8.49 8.32 18.92
N LEU A 104 7.25 8.35 19.40
CA LEU A 104 6.94 8.51 20.83
C LEU A 104 7.48 7.34 21.64
N GLN A 105 7.28 6.11 21.18
CA GLN A 105 7.80 4.92 21.86
C GLN A 105 9.33 4.96 21.98
N LYS A 106 10.04 5.36 20.91
CA LYS A 106 11.50 5.51 20.94
C LYS A 106 11.94 6.60 21.90
N PHE A 107 11.25 7.74 21.89
CA PHE A 107 11.52 8.84 22.82
C PHE A 107 11.39 8.39 24.28
N TYR A 108 10.32 7.69 24.64
CA TYR A 108 10.12 7.17 26.01
C TYR A 108 11.08 6.04 26.40
N ALA A 109 11.73 5.40 25.42
CA ALA A 109 12.72 4.36 25.63
C ALA A 109 14.17 4.88 25.59
N ASP A 110 14.39 6.19 25.62
CA ASP A 110 15.70 6.84 25.47
C ASP A 110 16.45 6.43 24.18
N LYS A 111 15.72 6.03 23.13
CA LYS A 111 16.24 5.73 21.79
C LYS A 111 16.09 6.94 20.88
N LYS A 112 16.84 6.97 19.77
CA LYS A 112 16.79 8.06 18.77
C LYS A 112 15.42 8.07 18.06
N PRO A 113 14.56 9.09 18.26
CA PRO A 113 13.23 9.12 17.66
C PRO A 113 13.31 9.83 16.31
N ILE A 114 13.89 9.18 15.30
CA ILE A 114 13.99 9.71 13.95
C ILE A 114 13.20 8.85 12.97
N ALA A 115 12.44 9.51 12.12
CA ALA A 115 11.86 8.98 10.90
C ALA A 115 12.33 9.85 9.74
N GLU A 116 12.90 9.24 8.71
CA GLU A 116 13.27 9.93 7.48
C GLU A 116 12.13 9.78 6.47
N TYR A 117 11.54 10.89 6.05
CA TYR A 117 10.54 10.87 4.99
C TYR A 117 11.22 10.72 3.63
N THR A 118 10.94 9.61 2.94
CA THR A 118 11.61 9.26 1.68
C THR A 118 10.80 9.61 0.44
N GLY A 119 9.53 9.98 0.61
CA GLY A 119 8.69 10.54 -0.46
C GLY A 119 7.24 10.08 -0.40
N THR A 120 6.45 10.64 -1.32
CA THR A 120 5.04 10.29 -1.53
C THR A 120 4.90 9.60 -2.87
N VAL A 121 4.09 8.54 -2.92
CA VAL A 121 3.61 7.93 -4.16
C VAL A 121 2.11 8.01 -4.22
N ASN A 122 1.59 8.61 -5.29
CA ASN A 122 0.16 8.59 -5.61
C ASN A 122 -0.14 7.41 -6.51
N THR A 123 -0.86 6.42 -6.01
CA THR A 123 -1.16 5.21 -6.76
C THR A 123 -2.63 5.19 -7.20
N PRO A 124 -2.92 4.98 -8.50
CA PRO A 124 -4.29 4.91 -8.99
C PRO A 124 -5.08 3.76 -8.35
N VAL A 125 -6.34 4.02 -8.03
CA VAL A 125 -7.30 3.07 -7.47
C VAL A 125 -8.66 3.18 -8.13
N ILE A 126 -9.37 2.06 -8.19
CA ILE A 126 -10.80 2.06 -8.51
C ILE A 126 -11.56 2.20 -7.19
N VAL A 127 -12.40 3.21 -7.07
CA VAL A 127 -13.20 3.48 -5.87
C VAL A 127 -14.67 3.52 -6.26
N ARG A 128 -15.49 2.75 -5.55
CA ARG A 128 -16.94 2.67 -5.79
C ARG A 128 -17.73 2.83 -4.52
N ASP A 129 -18.84 3.56 -4.59
CA ASP A 129 -19.82 3.60 -3.51
C ASP A 129 -20.36 2.18 -3.27
N LYS A 130 -20.28 1.71 -2.03
CA LYS A 130 -20.66 0.35 -1.67
C LYS A 130 -22.15 0.07 -1.84
N GLN A 131 -23.01 1.07 -1.68
CA GLN A 131 -24.46 0.93 -1.80
C GLN A 131 -24.95 1.11 -3.23
N ARG A 132 -24.47 2.16 -3.92
CA ARG A 132 -24.95 2.55 -5.25
C ARG A 132 -24.20 1.85 -6.37
N GLY A 133 -22.95 1.46 -6.14
CA GLY A 133 -22.06 0.92 -7.16
C GLY A 133 -21.47 1.97 -8.10
N ASP A 134 -21.78 3.25 -7.89
CA ASP A 134 -21.25 4.37 -8.66
C ASP A 134 -19.77 4.58 -8.37
N ASP A 135 -19.01 4.98 -9.40
CA ASP A 135 -17.59 5.31 -9.24
C ASP A 135 -17.43 6.63 -8.45
N ILE A 136 -16.55 6.63 -7.45
CA ILE A 136 -16.16 7.82 -6.69
C ILE A 136 -14.85 8.35 -7.28
N ARG A 137 -14.83 9.65 -7.63
CA ARG A 137 -13.68 10.32 -8.26
C ARG A 137 -12.75 10.95 -7.22
N ASN A 138 -11.51 11.26 -7.64
CA ASN A 138 -10.50 11.96 -6.82
C ASN A 138 -11.03 13.18 -6.06
N ASP A 139 -11.92 13.97 -6.66
CA ASP A 139 -12.44 15.19 -6.03
C ASP A 139 -13.28 14.91 -4.76
N PHE A 140 -13.70 13.65 -4.57
CA PHE A 140 -14.58 13.21 -3.49
C PHE A 140 -13.99 12.06 -2.66
N TYR A 141 -12.75 11.65 -2.94
CA TYR A 141 -12.10 10.56 -2.23
C TYR A 141 -10.65 10.92 -1.91
N TYR A 142 -10.33 10.99 -0.62
CA TYR A 142 -8.99 11.24 -0.11
C TYR A 142 -8.60 10.15 0.88
N PHE A 143 -7.50 9.44 0.57
CA PHE A 143 -6.99 8.35 1.37
C PHE A 143 -5.47 8.37 1.38
N THR A 144 -4.89 8.39 2.58
CA THR A 144 -3.45 8.34 2.79
C THR A 144 -3.05 7.12 3.62
N LEU A 145 -1.86 6.62 3.35
CA LEU A 145 -1.19 5.53 4.06
C LEU A 145 0.22 5.98 4.42
N GLU A 146 0.62 5.72 5.66
CA GLU A 146 2.02 5.76 6.06
C GLU A 146 2.60 4.37 5.81
N HIS A 147 3.69 4.26 5.07
CA HIS A 147 4.42 3.00 4.84
C HIS A 147 5.76 3.06 5.57
N LEU A 148 5.97 2.16 6.53
CA LEU A 148 7.12 2.16 7.43
C LEU A 148 8.18 1.16 6.98
N SER A 149 9.26 1.66 6.40
CA SER A 149 10.42 0.86 6.01
C SER A 149 11.46 0.86 7.14
N PRO A 150 12.01 -0.29 7.55
CA PRO A 150 13.14 -0.30 8.46
C PRO A 150 14.38 0.29 7.79
N ILE A 151 15.06 1.19 8.49
CA ILE A 151 16.47 1.52 8.24
C ILE A 151 17.26 0.28 8.67
N ASN A 152 17.40 -0.70 7.78
CA ASN A 152 18.39 -1.81 7.75
C ASN A 152 17.79 -3.07 7.11
N SER A 153 18.07 -3.27 5.82
CA SER A 153 18.18 -4.58 5.16
C SER A 153 19.20 -4.48 4.02
N ASN A 154 20.44 -4.10 4.34
CA ASN A 154 21.65 -4.34 3.55
C ASN A 154 22.87 -4.35 4.48
#